data_AF-A0A8X6G6D1-F1
#
_entry.id   AF-A0A8X6G6D1-F1
#
_cell.length_a   1.000
_cell.length_b   1.000
_cell.length_c   1.000
_cell.angle_alpha   90.00
_cell.angle_beta   90.00
_cell.angle_gamma   90.00
#
_symmetry.space_group_name_H-M   'P 1'
#
loop_
_entity.id
_entity.type
_entity.pdbx_description
1 polymer ?
#
loop_
_entity_poly.entity_id
_entity_poly.type
_entity_poly.pdbx_seq_one_letter_code
_entity_poly.pdbx_strand_id
1 'polypeptide(L)'
;MQEVKFQYLSSSLKPKTKARDIVESYPPSKDNYPKVIEHLMSRFGRKDLLIEVYIRDLLALVNTKSYIKLTDLYDKLGSYLRALEILGVTTSNYAAMLYPVVETCLSVEILKAWDRYRLNREVKEEDPVFTKEKVL
;
A
#
# COMPACT_ATOMS: atom_id res chain seq x y z
N MET A 1 23.01 -22.55 7.19
CA MET A 1 22.00 -21.65 6.59
C MET A 1 22.24 -20.18 6.93
N GLN A 2 22.12 -19.73 8.19
CA GLN A 2 22.34 -18.30 8.53
C GLN A 2 23.78 -17.82 8.33
N GLU A 3 24.78 -18.68 8.51
CA GLU A 3 26.18 -18.36 8.20
C GLU A 3 26.41 -18.09 6.69
N VAL A 4 25.80 -18.90 5.81
CA VAL A 4 25.79 -18.65 4.36
C VAL A 4 25.09 -17.34 4.02
N LYS A 5 23.99 -17.01 4.72
CA LYS A 5 23.30 -15.71 4.56
C LYS A 5 24.18 -14.53 4.98
N PHE A 6 25.00 -14.68 6.02
CA PHE A 6 25.95 -13.65 6.45
C PHE A 6 27.03 -13.41 5.38
N GLN A 7 27.62 -14.48 4.86
CA GLN A 7 28.65 -14.37 3.81
C GLN A 7 28.07 -13.76 2.52
N TYR A 8 26.84 -14.14 2.18
CA TYR A 8 26.13 -13.54 1.06
C TYR A 8 25.84 -12.05 1.29
N LEU A 9 25.34 -11.68 2.47
CA LEU A 9 25.08 -10.29 2.84
C LEU A 9 26.34 -9.45 2.73
N SER A 10 27.46 -9.94 3.28
CA SER A 10 28.76 -9.28 3.17
C SER A 10 29.08 -9.07 1.69
N SER A 11 29.21 -10.13 0.90
CA SER A 11 29.59 -10.07 -0.53
C SER A 11 28.66 -9.21 -1.40
N SER A 12 27.39 -9.07 -1.01
CA SER A 12 26.41 -8.27 -1.75
C SER A 12 26.55 -6.76 -1.53
N LEU A 13 27.26 -6.33 -0.47
CA LEU A 13 27.47 -4.92 -0.16
C LEU A 13 28.67 -4.36 -0.90
N LYS A 14 28.53 -3.14 -1.42
CA LYS A 14 29.62 -2.42 -2.07
C LYS A 14 30.76 -2.14 -1.07
N PRO A 15 32.02 -2.42 -1.44
CA PRO A 15 33.18 -2.08 -0.61
C PRO A 15 33.24 -0.59 -0.29
N LYS A 16 33.83 -0.23 0.86
CA LYS A 16 34.01 1.16 1.34
C LYS A 16 32.69 1.93 1.51
N THR A 17 31.63 1.24 1.91
CA THR A 17 30.34 1.87 2.25
C THR A 17 30.05 1.70 3.73
N LYS A 18 29.32 2.65 4.32
CA LYS A 18 28.92 2.60 5.73
C LYS A 18 28.15 1.32 6.10
N ALA A 19 27.38 0.77 5.15
CA ALA A 19 26.68 -0.49 5.35
C ALA A 19 27.65 -1.69 5.41
N ARG A 20 28.69 -1.69 4.54
CA ARG A 20 29.75 -2.70 4.55
C ARG A 20 30.56 -2.64 5.84
N ASP A 21 30.91 -1.44 6.30
CA ASP A 21 31.65 -1.24 7.55
C ASP A 21 30.90 -1.82 8.76
N ILE A 22 29.56 -1.68 8.79
CA ILE A 22 28.72 -2.29 9.82
C ILE A 22 28.79 -3.82 9.74
N VAL A 23 28.65 -4.43 8.56
CA VAL A 23 28.71 -5.90 8.44
C VAL A 23 30.08 -6.46 8.82
N GLU A 24 31.16 -5.80 8.42
CA GLU A 24 32.54 -6.22 8.73
C GLU A 24 32.91 -6.04 10.20
N SER A 25 32.21 -5.16 10.94
CA SER A 25 32.43 -4.98 12.38
C SER A 25 31.97 -6.17 13.24
N TYR A 26 31.19 -7.10 12.67
CA TYR A 26 30.72 -8.30 13.38
C TYR A 26 31.49 -9.53 12.92
N PRO A 27 31.87 -10.43 13.86
CA PRO A 27 32.38 -11.74 13.49
C PRO A 27 31.35 -12.51 12.65
N PRO A 28 31.75 -13.15 11.53
CA PRO A 28 30.84 -13.89 10.67
C PRO A 28 30.38 -15.17 11.37
N SER A 29 29.29 -15.06 12.14
CA SER A 29 28.67 -16.18 12.84
C SER A 29 27.18 -16.24 12.55
N LYS A 30 26.62 -17.44 12.75
CA LYS A 30 25.20 -17.71 12.64
C LYS A 30 24.38 -16.76 13.54
N ASP A 31 24.83 -16.58 14.78
CA ASP A 31 24.12 -15.81 15.82
C ASP A 31 24.23 -14.29 15.63
N ASN A 32 25.22 -13.84 14.86
CA ASN A 32 25.42 -12.42 14.58
C ASN A 32 24.61 -11.92 13.38
N TYR A 33 24.14 -12.81 12.50
CA TYR A 33 23.34 -12.40 11.34
C TYR A 33 22.09 -11.57 11.73
N PRO A 34 21.24 -12.00 12.68
CA PRO A 34 20.08 -11.20 13.08
C PRO A 34 20.47 -9.82 13.65
N LYS A 35 21.55 -9.77 14.44
CA LYS A 35 22.05 -8.53 15.07
C LYS A 35 22.56 -7.53 14.02
N VAL A 36 23.24 -8.02 12.99
CA VAL A 36 23.70 -7.18 11.87
C VAL A 36 22.52 -6.62 11.09
N ILE A 37 21.51 -7.45 10.79
CA ILE A 37 20.29 -6.99 10.12
C ILE A 37 19.58 -5.92 10.97
N GLU A 38 19.44 -6.15 12.27
CA GLU A 38 18.84 -5.16 13.18
C GLU A 38 19.63 -3.84 13.18
N HIS A 39 20.96 -3.89 13.25
CA HIS A 39 21.80 -2.69 13.21
C HIS A 39 21.67 -1.94 11.86
N LEU A 40 21.67 -2.67 10.74
CA LEU A 40 21.44 -2.09 9.42
C LEU A 40 20.04 -1.45 9.32
N MET A 41 19.01 -2.12 9.82
CA MET A 41 17.64 -1.61 9.83
C MET A 41 17.48 -0.40 10.75
N SER A 42 18.14 -0.37 11.90
CA SER A 42 18.15 0.80 12.79
C SER A 42 18.83 2.01 12.13
N ARG A 43 19.95 1.77 11.43
CA ARG A 43 20.73 2.85 10.81
C ARG A 43 20.11 3.37 9.51
N PHE A 44 19.56 2.48 8.68
CA PHE A 44 19.13 2.78 7.30
C PHE A 44 17.64 2.49 7.03
N GLY A 45 17.00 1.64 7.82
CA GLY A 45 15.58 1.28 7.69
C GLY A 45 14.64 2.34 8.27
N ARG A 46 14.77 3.58 7.80
CA ARG A 46 13.96 4.75 8.19
C ARG A 46 12.51 4.61 7.73
N LYS A 47 11.71 3.88 8.50
CA LYS A 47 10.29 3.61 8.21
C LYS A 47 9.47 4.89 8.10
N ASP A 48 9.81 5.90 8.91
CA ASP A 48 9.21 7.24 8.88
C ASP A 48 9.29 7.88 7.49
N LEU A 49 10.49 7.89 6.90
CA LEU A 49 10.71 8.45 5.56
C LEU A 49 10.00 7.60 4.49
N LEU A 50 9.98 6.29 4.66
CA LEU A 50 9.34 5.40 3.71
C LEU A 50 7.81 5.59 3.70
N ILE A 51 7.19 5.79 4.87
CA ILE A 51 5.78 6.18 4.99
C ILE A 51 5.53 7.50 4.23
N GLU A 52 6.39 8.50 4.41
CA GLU A 52 6.25 9.78 3.72
C GLU A 52 6.32 9.62 2.20
N VAL A 53 7.25 8.82 1.68
CA VAL A 53 7.38 8.54 0.25
C VAL A 53 6.11 7.88 -0.29
N TYR A 54 5.59 6.85 0.38
CA TYR A 54 4.36 6.19 -0.07
C TYR A 54 3.13 7.10 -0.04
N ILE A 55 3.00 7.97 0.98
CA ILE A 55 1.93 8.97 1.03
C ILE A 55 2.08 9.96 -0.13
N ARG A 56 3.30 10.43 -0.41
CA ARG A 56 3.58 11.37 -1.49
C ARG A 56 3.28 10.76 -2.86
N ASP A 57 3.66 9.50 -3.09
CA ASP A 57 3.38 8.77 -4.32
C ASP A 57 1.88 8.52 -4.51
N LEU A 58 1.18 8.19 -3.42
CA LEU A 58 -0.28 8.06 -3.42
C LEU A 58 -0.95 9.39 -3.79
N LEU A 59 -0.56 10.50 -3.17
CA LEU A 59 -1.08 11.83 -3.52
C LEU A 59 -0.75 12.23 -4.96
N ALA A 60 0.45 11.90 -5.45
CA ALA A 60 0.84 12.16 -6.82
C ALA A 60 -0.03 11.37 -7.80
N LEU A 61 -0.26 10.08 -7.55
CA LEU A 61 -1.14 9.22 -8.35
C LEU A 61 -2.58 9.77 -8.42
N VAL A 62 -3.02 10.42 -7.36
CA VAL A 62 -4.37 10.98 -7.26
C VAL A 62 -4.49 12.33 -7.96
N ASN A 63 -3.46 13.15 -7.87
CA ASN A 63 -3.44 14.47 -8.48
C ASN A 63 -3.05 14.43 -9.98
N THR A 64 -2.59 13.30 -10.50
CA THR A 64 -2.31 13.17 -11.94
C THR A 64 -3.59 13.21 -12.76
N LYS A 65 -3.78 14.30 -13.51
CA LYS A 65 -4.89 14.47 -14.47
C LYS A 65 -4.71 13.69 -15.78
N SER A 66 -3.65 12.89 -15.89
CA SER A 66 -3.38 12.07 -17.07
C SER A 66 -4.26 10.82 -17.05
N TYR A 67 -4.71 10.39 -18.22
CA TYR A 67 -5.43 9.13 -18.38
C TYR A 67 -4.59 7.94 -17.87
N ILE A 68 -5.01 7.35 -16.76
CA ILE A 68 -4.48 6.09 -16.23
C ILE A 68 -5.56 5.02 -16.41
N LYS A 69 -5.16 3.82 -16.86
CA LYS A 69 -6.09 2.70 -16.96
C LYS A 69 -6.56 2.31 -15.55
N LEU A 70 -7.84 1.96 -15.41
CA LEU A 70 -8.42 1.60 -14.11
C LEU A 70 -7.70 0.44 -13.42
N THR A 71 -7.22 -0.55 -14.19
CA THR A 71 -6.41 -1.67 -13.67
C THR A 71 -5.11 -1.19 -13.04
N ASP A 72 -4.39 -0.31 -13.74
CA ASP A 72 -3.10 0.21 -13.29
C ASP A 72 -3.28 1.09 -12.05
N LEU A 73 -4.39 1.85 -12.00
CA LEU A 73 -4.76 2.65 -10.83
C LEU A 73 -5.01 1.75 -9.62
N TYR A 74 -5.83 0.71 -9.79
CA TYR A 74 -6.17 -0.23 -8.72
C TYR A 74 -4.92 -0.95 -8.18
N ASP A 75 -4.07 -1.45 -9.07
CA ASP A 75 -2.86 -2.18 -8.69
C ASP A 75 -1.86 -1.28 -7.95
N LYS A 76 -1.64 -0.06 -8.44
CA LYS A 76 -0.74 0.91 -7.78
C LYS A 76 -1.27 1.35 -6.42
N LEU A 77 -2.55 1.70 -6.35
CA LEU A 77 -3.18 2.09 -5.09
C LEU A 77 -3.08 0.95 -4.07
N GLY A 78 -3.45 -0.27 -4.46
CA GLY A 78 -3.35 -1.44 -3.60
C GLY A 78 -1.92 -1.73 -3.13
N SER A 79 -0.92 -1.53 -4.00
CA SER A 79 0.49 -1.68 -3.65
C SER A 79 0.93 -0.67 -2.57
N TYR A 80 0.58 0.61 -2.73
CA TYR A 80 0.91 1.65 -1.74
C TYR A 80 0.19 1.44 -0.41
N LEU A 81 -1.09 1.08 -0.44
CA LEU A 81 -1.86 0.79 0.78
C LEU A 81 -1.28 -0.40 1.55
N ARG A 82 -0.92 -1.48 0.85
CA ARG A 82 -0.30 -2.66 1.48
C ARG A 82 1.08 -2.34 2.05
N ALA A 83 1.87 -1.51 1.36
CA ALA A 83 3.17 -1.08 1.88
C ALA A 83 3.03 -0.24 3.16
N LEU A 84 2.05 0.67 3.19
CA LEU A 84 1.71 1.47 4.37
C LEU A 84 1.24 0.59 5.54
N GLU A 85 0.43 -0.44 5.27
CA GLU A 85 -0.02 -1.40 6.28
C GLU A 85 1.17 -2.18 6.89
N ILE A 86 2.10 -2.68 6.06
CA ILE A 86 3.32 -3.37 6.53
C ILE A 86 4.19 -2.45 7.40
N LEU A 87 4.16 -1.14 7.14
CA LEU A 87 4.88 -0.13 7.91
C LEU A 87 4.16 0.28 9.21
N GLY A 88 2.98 -0.27 9.49
CA GLY A 88 2.21 -0.02 10.70
C GLY A 88 1.20 1.12 10.57
N VAL A 89 0.97 1.64 9.36
CA VAL A 89 -0.10 2.62 9.11
C VAL A 89 -1.39 1.85 8.88
N THR A 90 -2.24 1.78 9.91
CA THR A 90 -3.50 1.04 9.84
C THR A 90 -4.54 1.78 9.02
N THR A 91 -5.37 1.04 8.29
CA THR A 91 -6.44 1.60 7.46
C THR A 91 -7.42 2.46 8.26
N SER A 92 -7.62 2.16 9.55
CA SER A 92 -8.42 2.99 10.45
C SER A 92 -7.93 4.44 10.56
N ASN A 93 -6.62 4.69 10.37
CA ASN A 93 -6.04 6.02 10.51
C ASN A 93 -6.35 6.93 9.31
N TYR A 94 -6.71 6.36 8.15
CA TYR A 94 -6.86 7.10 6.91
C TYR A 94 -8.04 6.67 6.04
N ALA A 95 -8.89 5.72 6.49
CA ALA A 95 -10.05 5.22 5.74
C ALA A 95 -11.01 6.34 5.28
N ALA A 96 -11.28 7.31 6.16
CA ALA A 96 -12.12 8.46 5.82
C ALA A 96 -11.51 9.35 4.73
N MET A 97 -10.17 9.38 4.61
CA MET A 97 -9.46 10.09 3.55
C MET A 97 -9.39 9.26 2.25
N LEU A 98 -9.36 7.92 2.32
CA LEU A 98 -9.25 7.09 1.12
C LEU A 98 -10.40 7.27 0.16
N TYR A 99 -11.62 7.40 0.68
CA TYR A 99 -12.79 7.53 -0.17
C TYR A 99 -12.69 8.75 -1.12
N PRO A 100 -12.50 10.00 -0.63
CA PRO A 100 -12.35 11.15 -1.51
C PRO A 100 -11.09 11.05 -2.39
N VAL A 101 -10.01 10.44 -1.89
CA VAL A 101 -8.77 10.24 -2.66
C VAL A 101 -9.01 9.34 -3.87
N VAL A 102 -9.68 8.19 -3.68
CA VAL A 102 -10.01 7.27 -4.78
C VAL A 102 -11.00 7.91 -5.75
N GLU A 103 -12.02 8.60 -5.23
CA GLU A 103 -12.99 9.29 -6.06
C GLU A 103 -12.34 10.29 -7.01
N THR A 104 -11.35 11.06 -6.54
CA THR A 104 -10.62 12.03 -7.37
C THR A 104 -9.71 11.41 -8.44
N CYS A 105 -9.30 10.14 -8.29
CA CYS A 105 -8.52 9.44 -9.31
C CYS A 105 -9.35 8.96 -10.51
N LEU A 106 -10.66 8.76 -10.32
CA LEU A 106 -11.51 8.13 -11.31
C LEU A 106 -11.95 9.15 -12.36
N SER A 107 -12.01 8.71 -13.61
CA SER A 107 -12.55 9.57 -14.67
C SER A 107 -14.05 9.79 -14.46
N VAL A 108 -14.55 10.92 -14.94
CA VAL A 108 -15.97 11.28 -14.83
C VAL A 108 -16.86 10.20 -15.46
N GLU A 109 -16.40 9.54 -16.52
CA GLU A 109 -17.11 8.45 -17.19
C GLU A 109 -17.25 7.23 -16.29
N ILE A 110 -16.20 6.88 -15.53
CA ILE A 110 -16.21 5.77 -14.59
C ILE A 110 -17.14 6.09 -13.41
N LEU A 111 -17.07 7.30 -12.86
CA LEU A 111 -17.96 7.76 -11.78
C LEU A 111 -19.43 7.72 -12.22
N LYS A 112 -19.75 8.24 -13.41
CA LYS A 112 -21.11 8.17 -13.98
C LYS A 112 -21.57 6.74 -14.20
N ALA A 113 -20.69 5.84 -14.62
CA ALA A 113 -21.03 4.43 -14.79
C ALA A 113 -21.32 3.74 -13.43
N TRP A 114 -20.54 4.09 -12.42
CA TRP A 114 -20.73 3.62 -11.04
C TRP A 114 -22.05 4.10 -10.44
N ASP A 115 -22.40 5.39 -10.59
CA ASP A 115 -23.66 5.94 -10.09
C ASP A 115 -24.87 5.30 -10.76
N ARG A 116 -24.83 5.10 -12.09
CA ARG A 116 -25.89 4.36 -12.80
C ARG A 116 -26.05 2.94 -12.27
N TYR A 117 -24.95 2.25 -11.97
CA TYR A 117 -24.99 0.91 -11.40
C TYR A 117 -25.61 0.90 -9.99
N ARG A 118 -25.25 1.86 -9.14
CA ARG A 118 -25.81 2.00 -7.78
C ARG A 118 -27.32 2.24 -7.81
N LEU A 119 -27.76 3.23 -8.59
CA LEU A 119 -29.18 3.58 -8.72
C LEU A 119 -30.01 2.39 -9.24
N ASN A 120 -29.49 1.65 -10.22
CA ASN A 120 -30.16 0.46 -10.75
C ASN A 120 -30.20 -0.72 -9.77
N ARG A 121 -29.36 -0.72 -8.73
CA ARG A 121 -29.34 -1.74 -7.69
C ARG A 121 -30.33 -1.41 -6.57
N GLU A 122 -30.41 -0.14 -6.17
CA GLU A 122 -31.39 0.35 -5.19
C GLU A 122 -32.82 0.20 -5.73
N VAL A 123 -33.06 0.48 -7.02
CA VAL A 123 -34.35 0.29 -7.71
C VAL A 123 -34.77 -1.20 -7.82
N LYS A 124 -33.85 -2.15 -7.63
CA LYS A 124 -34.17 -3.59 -7.64
C LYS A 124 -34.47 -4.17 -6.26
N GLU A 125 -34.12 -3.48 -5.19
CA GLU A 125 -34.38 -3.91 -3.81
C GLU A 125 -35.69 -3.30 -3.25
N GLU A 126 -36.25 -2.27 -3.90
CA GLU A 126 -37.58 -1.74 -3.62
C GLU A 126 -38.62 -2.26 -4.65
N ASP A 127 -39.53 -3.12 -4.17
CA ASP A 127 -40.78 -3.67 -4.75
C ASP A 127 -40.80 -5.08 -5.41
N PRO A 128 -41.80 -5.93 -5.06
CA PRO A 128 -43.18 -5.54 -4.80
C PRO A 128 -43.67 -5.69 -3.35
N VAL A 129 -44.09 -4.57 -2.75
CA VAL A 129 -45.10 -4.54 -1.69
C VAL A 129 -46.40 -5.15 -2.25
N PHE A 130 -46.80 -6.27 -1.67
CA PHE A 130 -48.01 -7.00 -2.02
C PHE A 130 -49.25 -6.14 -1.72
N THR A 131 -49.82 -5.49 -2.73
CA THR A 131 -51.15 -4.88 -2.64
C THR A 131 -52.18 -6.00 -2.54
N LYS A 132 -52.48 -6.46 -1.32
CA LYS A 132 -53.77 -7.10 -1.04
C LYS A 132 -54.81 -5.99 -0.96
N GLU A 133 -55.35 -5.60 -2.11
CA GLU A 133 -56.71 -5.06 -2.13
C GLU A 133 -57.64 -6.12 -1.54
N LYS A 134 -58.16 -5.78 -0.37
CA LYS A 134 -59.32 -6.39 0.26
C LYS A 134 -60.51 -5.52 -0.15
N VAL A 135 -61.69 -6.14 -0.28
CA VAL A 135 -63.04 -5.52 -0.41
C VAL A 135 -63.37 -5.21 -1.90
N LEU A 136 -64.29 -5.88 -2.60
CA LEU A 136 -65.52 -6.63 -2.28
C LEU A 136 -65.65 -7.90 -3.14
#